data_AF-A0A7J2S4V9-F1
#
_entry.id   AF-A0A7J2S4V9-F1
#
_cell.length_a   1.000
_cell.length_b   1.000
_cell.length_c   1.000
_cell.angle_alpha   90.00
_cell.angle_beta   90.00
_cell.angle_gamma   90.00
#
_symmetry.space_group_name_H-M   'P 1'
#
loop_
_entity.id
_entity.type
_entity.pdbx_description
1 polymer ?
#
loop_
_entity_poly.entity_id
_entity_poly.type
_entity_poly.pdbx_seq_one_letter_code
_entity_poly.pdbx_strand_id
1 'polypeptide(L)'
;NGAQIACADMLALNAQDIKSSIESFKTDYVLLDAPGQLELFVFREAGKYLVDFLNREKSILAYLLDPLLAKEPSGFISQLLLSVSTHFRLGIPQINVLSKADLLTKEQIENIEKWSKDSSTLYEDIQKEEATVYRELSENLFKLLDEFGGYTHFITTSSETLQGMEDLYTIIQMEFKGGEDLLSD
;
A
#
# COMPACT_ATOMS: atom_id res chain seq x y z
N ASN A 1 -10.62 20.82 1.29
CA ASN A 1 -9.84 20.31 0.13
C ASN A 1 -9.17 21.40 -0.71
N GLY A 2 -9.71 22.63 -0.87
CA GLY A 2 -9.07 23.67 -1.70
C GLY A 2 -7.62 24.02 -1.34
N ALA A 3 -7.30 24.11 -0.04
CA ALA A 3 -5.93 24.35 0.42
C ALA A 3 -4.97 23.18 0.13
N GLN A 4 -5.44 21.93 0.24
CA GLN A 4 -4.64 20.75 -0.07
C GLN A 4 -4.39 20.62 -1.59
N ILE A 5 -5.37 21.02 -2.40
CA ILE A 5 -5.22 21.12 -3.85
C ILE A 5 -4.14 22.15 -4.20
N ALA A 6 -4.24 23.36 -3.65
CA ALA A 6 -3.24 24.40 -3.86
C ALA A 6 -1.84 23.94 -3.39
N CYS A 7 -1.75 23.18 -2.30
CA CYS A 7 -0.50 22.58 -1.84
C CYS A 7 0.07 21.58 -2.85
N ALA A 8 -0.76 20.66 -3.37
CA ALA A 8 -0.35 19.71 -4.40
C ALA A 8 0.15 20.41 -5.68
N ASP A 9 -0.54 21.48 -6.11
CA ASP A 9 -0.11 22.27 -7.26
C ASP A 9 1.21 22.99 -6.99
N MET A 10 1.40 23.54 -5.78
CA MET A 10 2.67 24.15 -5.36
C MET A 10 3.81 23.14 -5.28
N LEU A 11 3.56 21.90 -4.83
CA LEU A 11 4.57 20.83 -4.84
C LEU A 11 5.04 20.55 -6.27
N ALA A 12 4.11 20.48 -7.24
CA ALA A 12 4.47 20.29 -8.64
C ALA A 12 5.28 21.48 -9.20
N LEU A 13 4.90 22.72 -8.86
CA LEU A 13 5.62 23.94 -9.30
C LEU A 13 7.04 24.04 -8.73
N ASN A 14 7.26 23.55 -7.51
CA ASN A 14 8.55 23.64 -6.81
C ASN A 14 9.32 22.30 -6.80
N ALA A 15 8.93 21.34 -7.65
CA ALA A 15 9.47 19.99 -7.62
C ALA A 15 11.01 19.98 -7.76
N GLN A 16 11.57 20.84 -8.62
CA GLN A 16 13.02 20.96 -8.86
C GLN A 16 13.80 21.36 -7.61
N ASP A 17 13.28 22.31 -6.84
CA ASP A 17 13.92 22.74 -5.61
C ASP A 17 13.85 21.63 -4.55
N ILE A 18 12.71 20.92 -4.49
CA ILE A 18 12.52 19.77 -3.59
C ILE A 18 13.52 18.66 -3.92
N LYS A 19 13.66 18.29 -5.18
CA LYS A 19 14.63 17.26 -5.60
C LYS A 19 16.06 17.66 -5.30
N SER A 20 16.43 18.90 -5.63
CA SER A 20 17.79 19.39 -5.39
C SER A 20 18.11 19.41 -3.89
N SER A 21 17.12 19.74 -3.05
CA SER A 21 17.22 19.65 -1.60
C SER A 21 17.40 18.20 -1.14
N ILE A 22 16.58 17.26 -1.64
CA ILE A 22 16.69 15.83 -1.32
C ILE A 22 18.06 15.27 -1.72
N GLU A 23 18.54 15.54 -2.93
CA GLU A 23 19.83 15.09 -3.45
C GLU A 23 21.03 15.69 -2.71
N SER A 24 20.83 16.81 -1.99
CA SER A 24 21.87 17.40 -1.14
C SER A 24 22.12 16.61 0.15
N PHE A 25 21.14 15.80 0.58
CA PHE A 25 21.31 14.90 1.72
C PHE A 25 21.99 13.61 1.26
N LYS A 26 23.08 13.23 1.93
CA LYS A 26 23.69 11.90 1.78
C LYS A 26 22.91 10.89 2.62
N THR A 27 21.88 10.30 2.04
CA THR A 27 21.03 9.29 2.67
C THR A 27 20.77 8.14 1.71
N ASP A 28 20.56 6.93 2.24
CA ASP A 28 20.18 5.77 1.45
C ASP A 28 18.68 5.73 1.16
N TYR A 29 17.88 6.31 2.07
CA TYR A 29 16.42 6.31 2.01
C TYR A 29 15.83 7.70 2.22
N VAL A 30 14.71 7.94 1.54
CA VAL A 30 13.85 9.10 1.74
C VAL A 30 12.43 8.58 1.96
N LEU A 31 11.89 8.83 3.14
CA LEU A 31 10.49 8.52 3.45
C LEU A 31 9.65 9.75 3.10
N LEU A 32 8.68 9.55 2.21
CA LEU A 32 7.80 10.62 1.75
C LEU A 32 6.39 10.35 2.24
N ASP A 33 5.92 11.19 3.15
CA ASP A 33 4.56 11.12 3.65
C ASP A 33 3.61 11.77 2.64
N ALA A 34 2.68 10.96 2.12
CA ALA A 34 1.69 11.44 1.15
C ALA A 34 0.58 12.25 1.86
N PRO A 35 -0.14 13.13 1.14
CA PRO A 35 -1.32 13.77 1.70
C PRO A 35 -2.30 12.75 2.28
N GLY A 36 -2.88 13.04 3.45
CA GLY A 36 -3.80 12.12 4.15
C GLY A 36 -5.11 11.78 3.41
N GLN A 37 -5.32 12.32 2.21
CA GLN A 37 -6.40 11.92 1.31
C GLN A 37 -5.77 11.21 0.09
N LEU A 38 -6.02 9.90 -0.02
CA LEU A 38 -5.54 9.06 -1.13
C LEU A 38 -5.88 9.69 -2.50
N GLU A 39 -7.08 10.25 -2.64
CA GLU A 39 -7.54 10.82 -3.91
C GLU A 39 -6.68 11.97 -4.41
N LEU A 40 -6.13 12.77 -3.51
CA LEU A 40 -5.28 13.91 -3.87
C LEU A 40 -3.91 13.47 -4.38
N PHE A 41 -3.43 12.31 -3.93
CA PHE A 41 -2.14 11.76 -4.34
C PHE A 41 -2.28 10.87 -5.58
N VAL A 42 -3.28 9.99 -5.60
CA VAL A 42 -3.41 8.94 -6.62
C VAL A 42 -4.16 9.44 -7.85
N PHE A 43 -5.30 10.12 -7.69
CA PHE A 43 -6.19 10.47 -8.81
C PHE A 43 -5.90 11.84 -9.43
N ARG A 44 -4.91 12.58 -8.91
CA ARG A 44 -4.46 13.85 -9.47
C ARG A 44 -3.08 13.72 -10.12
N GLU A 45 -2.82 14.58 -11.09
CA GLU A 45 -1.54 14.62 -11.81
C GLU A 45 -0.36 14.96 -10.90
N ALA A 46 -0.58 15.73 -9.82
CA ALA A 46 0.48 16.17 -8.92
C ALA A 46 1.23 14.99 -8.26
N GLY A 47 0.53 13.94 -7.82
CA GLY A 47 1.20 12.79 -7.18
C GLY A 47 1.99 11.95 -8.18
N LYS A 48 1.44 11.71 -9.38
CA LYS A 48 2.19 11.06 -10.47
C LYS A 48 3.42 11.87 -10.88
N TYR A 49 3.26 13.18 -11.02
CA TYR A 49 4.37 14.09 -11.34
C TYR A 49 5.46 14.04 -10.27
N LEU A 50 5.10 14.03 -8.99
CA LEU A 50 6.05 13.94 -7.89
C LEU A 50 6.85 12.63 -7.93
N VAL A 51 6.18 11.49 -8.17
CA VAL A 51 6.84 10.18 -8.34
C VAL A 51 7.82 10.19 -9.53
N ASP A 52 7.38 10.72 -10.69
CA ASP A 52 8.22 10.83 -11.88
C ASP A 52 9.43 11.74 -11.66
N PHE A 53 9.22 12.82 -10.93
CA PHE A 53 10.22 13.85 -10.71
C PHE A 53 11.35 13.41 -9.78
N LEU A 54 11.01 12.72 -8.69
CA LEU A 54 11.98 12.26 -7.70
C LEU A 54 12.92 11.22 -8.32
N ASN A 55 12.41 10.02 -8.58
CA ASN A 55 13.03 9.00 -9.42
C ASN A 55 12.09 7.79 -9.47
N ARG A 56 11.32 7.65 -10.56
CA ARG A 56 10.34 6.58 -10.69
C ARG A 56 10.92 5.17 -10.50
N GLU A 57 12.12 4.92 -11.02
CA GLU A 57 12.79 3.62 -10.96
C GLU A 57 13.31 3.28 -9.56
N LYS A 58 13.46 4.29 -8.69
CA LYS A 58 13.91 4.14 -7.29
C LYS A 58 12.81 4.50 -6.28
N SER A 59 11.55 4.46 -6.71
CA SER A 59 10.39 4.78 -5.88
C SER A 59 9.55 3.53 -5.64
N ILE A 60 9.10 3.36 -4.40
CA ILE A 60 8.20 2.28 -3.98
C ILE A 60 7.08 2.90 -3.15
N LEU A 61 5.86 2.37 -3.32
CA LEU A 61 4.71 2.79 -2.54
C LEU A 61 4.40 1.79 -1.44
N ALA A 62 4.43 2.24 -0.19
CA ALA A 62 3.82 1.49 0.92
C ALA A 62 2.33 1.86 1.00
N TYR A 63 1.46 0.97 0.52
CA TYR A 63 0.01 1.15 0.58
C TYR A 63 -0.50 0.65 1.93
N LEU A 64 -0.98 1.56 2.78
CA LEU A 64 -1.48 1.22 4.12
C LEU A 64 -2.96 0.82 4.05
N LEU A 65 -3.25 -0.44 4.37
CA LEU A 65 -4.61 -0.93 4.57
C LEU A 65 -5.13 -0.50 5.95
N ASP A 66 -6.43 -0.21 6.01
CA ASP A 66 -7.14 0.01 7.26
C ASP A 66 -7.48 -1.35 7.92
N PRO A 67 -6.91 -1.68 9.10
CA PRO A 67 -7.15 -2.96 9.74
C PRO A 67 -8.61 -3.17 10.17
N LEU A 68 -9.32 -2.10 10.53
CA LEU A 68 -10.70 -2.20 11.00
C LEU A 68 -11.67 -2.58 9.88
N LEU A 69 -11.34 -2.22 8.64
CA LEU A 69 -12.06 -2.65 7.44
C LEU A 69 -11.54 -3.99 6.94
N ALA A 70 -10.22 -4.20 6.97
CA ALA A 70 -9.58 -5.41 6.47
C ALA A 70 -9.84 -6.66 7.32
N LYS A 71 -10.39 -6.56 8.53
CA LYS A 71 -10.70 -7.70 9.40
C LYS A 71 -11.89 -8.54 8.94
N GLU A 72 -12.71 -8.03 8.02
CA GLU A 72 -13.86 -8.72 7.43
C GLU A 72 -13.52 -9.11 5.97
N PRO A 73 -13.95 -10.29 5.48
CA PRO A 73 -13.59 -10.76 4.13
C PRO A 73 -13.95 -9.77 3.01
N SER A 74 -15.19 -9.27 2.97
CA SER A 74 -15.64 -8.27 2.00
C SER A 74 -14.92 -6.93 2.15
N GLY A 75 -14.62 -6.53 3.39
CA GLY A 75 -13.83 -5.34 3.68
C GLY A 75 -12.39 -5.46 3.17
N PHE A 76 -11.78 -6.64 3.32
CA PHE A 76 -10.45 -6.94 2.78
C PHE A 76 -10.42 -6.86 1.25
N ILE A 77 -11.41 -7.44 0.56
CA ILE A 77 -11.55 -7.31 -0.90
C ILE A 77 -11.65 -5.85 -1.35
N SER A 78 -12.43 -5.06 -0.63
CA SER A 78 -12.60 -3.64 -0.93
C SER A 78 -11.27 -2.87 -0.79
N GLN A 79 -10.46 -3.19 0.24
CA GLN A 79 -9.12 -2.61 0.41
C GLN A 79 -8.17 -3.05 -0.71
N LEU A 80 -8.19 -4.33 -1.11
CA LEU A 80 -7.38 -4.83 -2.22
C LEU A 80 -7.73 -4.14 -3.54
N LEU A 81 -9.01 -3.89 -3.81
CA LEU A 81 -9.43 -3.17 -5.01
C LEU A 81 -8.88 -1.73 -5.06
N LEU A 82 -8.90 -1.02 -3.93
CA LEU A 82 -8.34 0.33 -3.82
C LEU A 82 -6.81 0.32 -3.97
N SER A 83 -6.15 -0.66 -3.35
CA SER A 83 -4.73 -0.91 -3.47
C SER A 83 -4.31 -1.15 -4.93
N VAL A 84 -5.00 -2.06 -5.64
CA VAL A 84 -4.73 -2.36 -7.05
C VAL A 84 -5.00 -1.16 -7.94
N SER A 85 -6.09 -0.43 -7.70
CA SER A 85 -6.39 0.81 -8.43
C SER A 85 -5.28 1.85 -8.27
N THR A 86 -4.71 1.95 -7.06
CA THR A 86 -3.59 2.84 -6.76
C THR A 86 -2.33 2.42 -7.49
N HIS A 87 -2.01 1.12 -7.45
CA HIS A 87 -0.87 0.55 -8.16
C HIS A 87 -0.94 0.83 -9.66
N PHE A 88 -2.09 0.57 -10.30
CA PHE A 88 -2.29 0.85 -11.73
C PHE A 88 -2.15 2.33 -12.08
N ARG A 89 -2.62 3.21 -11.21
CA ARG A 89 -2.61 4.66 -11.46
C ARG A 89 -1.22 5.26 -11.32
N LEU A 90 -0.48 4.86 -10.29
CA LEU A 90 0.87 5.38 -10.04
C LEU A 90 1.93 4.64 -10.85
N GLY A 91 1.75 3.35 -11.12
CA GLY A 91 2.61 2.52 -11.97
C GLY A 91 4.06 2.38 -11.48
N ILE A 92 4.24 2.29 -10.18
CA ILE A 92 5.51 2.02 -9.50
C ILE A 92 5.35 0.79 -8.59
N PRO A 93 6.44 0.09 -8.22
CA PRO A 93 6.36 -1.00 -7.24
C PRO A 93 5.56 -0.61 -6.00
N GLN A 94 4.69 -1.51 -5.53
CA GLN A 94 3.81 -1.28 -4.39
C GLN A 94 3.87 -2.46 -3.41
N ILE A 95 4.02 -2.14 -2.12
CA ILE A 95 3.91 -3.08 -1.01
C ILE A 95 2.61 -2.76 -0.27
N ASN A 96 1.75 -3.76 -0.08
CA ASN A 96 0.59 -3.64 0.77
C ASN A 96 0.99 -3.87 2.24
N VAL A 97 0.54 -3.00 3.12
CA VAL A 97 0.88 -3.03 4.54
C VAL A 97 -0.40 -2.94 5.35
N LEU A 98 -0.71 -3.99 6.11
CA LEU A 98 -1.75 -3.94 7.12
C LEU A 98 -1.21 -3.13 8.31
N SER A 99 -1.58 -1.86 8.36
CA SER A 99 -1.12 -0.94 9.39
C SER A 99 -1.87 -1.14 10.72
N LYS A 100 -1.28 -0.71 11.83
CA LYS A 100 -1.92 -0.71 13.16
C LYS A 100 -2.51 -2.07 13.57
N ALA A 101 -1.76 -3.13 13.31
CA ALA A 101 -2.20 -4.51 13.61
C ALA A 101 -2.50 -4.73 15.11
N ASP A 102 -1.93 -3.90 15.99
CA ASP A 102 -2.22 -3.87 17.43
C ASP A 102 -3.70 -3.61 17.77
N LEU A 103 -4.49 -3.07 16.84
CA LEU A 103 -5.94 -2.87 17.00
C LEU A 103 -6.77 -4.14 16.79
N LEU A 104 -6.16 -5.21 16.26
CA LEU A 104 -6.84 -6.46 15.93
C LEU A 104 -6.58 -7.54 16.97
N THR A 105 -7.53 -8.48 17.09
CA THR A 105 -7.29 -9.69 17.86
C THR A 105 -6.33 -10.62 17.13
N LYS A 106 -5.67 -11.52 17.87
CA LYS A 106 -4.78 -12.52 17.28
C LYS A 106 -5.48 -13.36 16.20
N GLU A 107 -6.74 -13.75 16.46
CA GLU A 107 -7.54 -14.52 15.51
C GLU A 107 -7.82 -13.73 14.21
N GLN A 108 -8.11 -12.43 14.32
CA GLN A 108 -8.30 -11.57 13.15
C GLN A 108 -7.02 -11.49 12.32
N ILE A 109 -5.87 -11.23 12.95
CA ILE A 109 -4.58 -11.19 12.25
C ILE A 109 -4.30 -12.53 11.56
N GLU A 110 -4.49 -13.65 12.26
CA GLU A 110 -4.30 -15.00 11.70
C GLU A 110 -5.21 -15.27 10.48
N ASN A 111 -6.44 -14.75 10.48
CA ASN A 111 -7.35 -14.89 9.34
C ASN A 111 -6.91 -14.04 8.15
N ILE A 112 -6.56 -12.76 8.37
CA ILE A 112 -6.07 -11.90 7.28
C ILE A 112 -4.78 -12.48 6.68
N GLU A 113 -3.86 -13.00 7.51
CA GLU A 113 -2.63 -13.64 7.02
C GLU A 113 -2.91 -14.91 6.21
N LYS A 114 -3.94 -15.69 6.54
CA LYS A 114 -4.38 -16.84 5.71
C LYS A 114 -4.87 -16.36 4.35
N TRP A 115 -5.73 -15.34 4.33
CA TRP A 115 -6.24 -14.75 3.09
C TRP A 115 -5.11 -14.21 2.19
N SER A 116 -4.05 -13.68 2.80
CA SER A 116 -2.85 -13.21 2.08
C SER A 116 -2.12 -14.34 1.36
N LYS A 117 -1.92 -15.46 2.07
CA LYS A 117 -1.11 -16.61 1.63
C LYS A 117 -1.86 -17.53 0.67
N ASP A 118 -3.17 -17.63 0.85
CA ASP A 118 -4.03 -18.51 0.06
C ASP A 118 -5.36 -17.82 -0.24
N SER A 119 -5.50 -17.32 -1.46
CA SER A 119 -6.70 -16.60 -1.92
C SER A 119 -7.96 -17.47 -1.86
N SER A 120 -7.85 -18.80 -1.89
CA SER A 120 -9.00 -19.69 -1.77
C SER A 120 -9.68 -19.59 -0.39
N THR A 121 -8.89 -19.40 0.67
CA THR A 121 -9.42 -19.21 2.02
C THR A 121 -10.24 -17.93 2.15
N LEU A 122 -9.83 -16.87 1.46
CA LEU A 122 -10.60 -15.63 1.38
C LEU A 122 -11.94 -15.85 0.67
N TYR A 123 -11.94 -16.59 -0.44
CA TYR A 123 -13.18 -16.91 -1.15
C TYR A 123 -14.17 -17.71 -0.29
N GLU A 124 -13.68 -18.72 0.44
CA GLU A 124 -14.50 -19.50 1.36
C GLU A 124 -15.10 -18.64 2.47
N ASP A 125 -14.33 -17.70 3.03
CA ASP A 125 -14.80 -16.83 4.09
C ASP A 125 -15.78 -15.76 3.59
N ILE A 126 -15.63 -15.25 2.36
CA ILE A 126 -16.65 -14.42 1.71
C ILE A 126 -17.97 -15.18 1.61
N GLN A 127 -17.95 -16.45 1.21
CA GLN A 127 -19.19 -17.25 1.09
C GLN A 127 -19.91 -17.47 2.42
N LYS A 128 -19.20 -17.40 3.55
CA LYS A 128 -19.76 -17.51 4.90
C LYS A 128 -20.41 -16.22 5.38
N GLU A 129 -20.14 -15.08 4.73
CA GLU A 129 -20.83 -13.82 5.03
C GLU A 129 -22.33 -13.90 4.69
N GLU A 130 -23.10 -12.99 5.28
CA GLU A 130 -24.55 -12.90 5.05
C GLU A 130 -24.84 -12.77 3.55
N ALA A 131 -25.79 -13.58 3.07
CA ALA A 131 -26.19 -13.60 1.68
C ALA A 131 -26.87 -12.29 1.27
N THR A 132 -26.06 -11.36 0.79
CA THR A 132 -26.47 -10.02 0.35
C THR A 132 -25.93 -9.75 -1.04
N VAL A 133 -26.49 -8.73 -1.72
CA VAL A 133 -25.93 -8.22 -2.98
C VAL A 133 -24.47 -7.77 -2.81
N TYR A 134 -24.08 -7.32 -1.62
CA TYR A 134 -22.69 -6.94 -1.32
C TYR A 134 -21.75 -8.14 -1.24
N ARG A 135 -22.22 -9.29 -0.76
CA ARG A 135 -21.47 -10.55 -0.80
C ARG A 135 -21.25 -10.98 -2.25
N GLU A 136 -22.30 -10.99 -3.07
CA GLU A 136 -22.19 -11.31 -4.50
C GLU A 136 -21.23 -10.37 -5.23
N LEU A 137 -21.25 -9.08 -4.91
CA LEU A 137 -20.28 -8.11 -5.43
C LEU A 137 -18.86 -8.48 -5.00
N SER A 138 -18.64 -8.80 -3.72
CA SER A 138 -17.32 -9.18 -3.19
C SER A 138 -16.79 -10.46 -3.85
N GLU A 139 -17.64 -11.45 -4.09
CA GLU A 139 -17.29 -12.67 -4.83
C GLU A 139 -16.85 -12.38 -6.27
N ASN A 140 -17.52 -11.45 -6.95
CA ASN A 140 -17.17 -11.07 -8.33
C ASN A 140 -15.87 -10.25 -8.37
N LEU A 141 -15.69 -9.34 -7.40
CA LEU A 141 -14.44 -8.58 -7.25
C LEU A 141 -13.27 -9.50 -6.93
N PHE A 142 -13.46 -10.49 -6.07
CA PHE A 142 -12.45 -11.51 -5.78
C PHE A 142 -11.99 -12.22 -7.05
N LYS A 143 -12.93 -12.73 -7.86
CA LYS A 143 -12.59 -13.44 -9.11
C LYS A 143 -11.77 -12.56 -10.06
N LEU A 144 -12.17 -11.29 -10.18
CA LEU A 144 -11.41 -10.32 -10.97
C LEU A 144 -9.99 -10.13 -10.42
N LEU A 145 -9.83 -9.94 -9.10
CA LEU A 145 -8.52 -9.74 -8.48
C LEU A 145 -7.62 -10.98 -8.59
N ASP A 146 -8.20 -12.17 -8.49
CA ASP A 146 -7.49 -13.46 -8.62
C ASP A 146 -6.97 -13.66 -10.06
N GLU A 147 -7.78 -13.31 -11.08
CA GLU A 147 -7.38 -13.36 -12.49
C GLU A 147 -6.18 -12.47 -12.82
N PHE A 148 -6.04 -11.31 -12.17
CA PHE A 148 -4.91 -10.38 -12.38
C PHE A 148 -3.65 -10.73 -11.59
N GLY A 149 -3.58 -11.92 -10.99
CA GLY A 149 -2.38 -12.41 -10.30
C GLY A 149 -2.28 -12.03 -8.84
N GLY A 150 -3.43 -11.89 -8.15
CA GLY A 150 -3.50 -11.91 -6.69
C GLY A 150 -2.56 -10.93 -5.98
N TYR A 151 -2.93 -9.64 -5.93
CA TYR A 151 -2.27 -8.63 -5.08
C TYR A 151 -2.60 -8.82 -3.58
N THR A 152 -2.76 -10.06 -3.13
CA THR A 152 -3.19 -10.40 -1.76
C THR A 152 -2.04 -10.35 -0.76
N HIS A 153 -0.79 -10.33 -1.23
CA HIS A 153 0.34 -10.29 -0.33
C HIS A 153 0.40 -8.95 0.40
N PHE A 154 0.47 -8.99 1.72
CA PHE A 154 0.70 -7.82 2.56
C PHE A 154 1.57 -8.18 3.75
N ILE A 155 2.12 -7.15 4.39
CA ILE A 155 2.89 -7.25 5.63
C ILE A 155 2.07 -6.70 6.78
N THR A 156 1.95 -7.46 7.86
CA THR A 156 1.32 -7.00 9.10
C THR A 156 2.29 -6.13 9.89
N THR A 157 1.92 -4.89 10.20
CA THR A 157 2.78 -3.96 10.93
C THR A 157 2.09 -3.23 12.07
N SER A 158 2.86 -2.82 13.07
CA SER A 158 2.42 -1.87 14.10
C SER A 158 3.56 -0.93 14.46
N SER A 159 3.29 0.38 14.42
CA SER A 159 4.25 1.39 14.87
C SER A 159 4.40 1.44 16.39
N GLU A 160 3.39 0.99 17.13
CA GLU A 160 3.40 0.99 18.60
C GLU A 160 4.25 -0.17 19.15
N THR A 161 4.19 -1.34 18.51
CA THR A 161 4.93 -2.54 18.94
C THR A 161 6.19 -2.83 18.10
N LEU A 162 6.39 -2.07 17.00
CA LEU A 162 7.42 -2.29 15.98
C LEU A 162 7.30 -3.63 15.23
N GLN A 163 6.19 -4.33 15.36
CA GLN A 163 5.92 -5.56 14.61
C GLN A 163 6.01 -5.32 13.10
N GLY A 164 6.66 -6.24 12.40
CA GLY A 164 6.73 -6.28 10.92
C GLY A 164 7.57 -5.18 10.28
N MET A 165 8.21 -4.30 11.05
CA MET A 165 9.05 -3.23 10.51
C MET A 165 10.34 -3.78 9.86
N GLU A 166 10.93 -4.83 10.43
CA GLU A 166 12.08 -5.53 9.86
C GLU A 166 11.71 -6.24 8.54
N ASP A 167 10.54 -6.87 8.48
CA ASP A 167 10.03 -7.51 7.27
C ASP A 167 9.80 -6.48 6.16
N LEU A 168 9.19 -5.33 6.50
CA LEU A 168 8.98 -4.22 5.57
C LEU A 168 10.31 -3.69 5.04
N TYR A 169 11.29 -3.47 5.90
CA TYR A 169 12.63 -3.05 5.50
C TYR A 169 13.28 -4.07 4.54
N THR A 170 13.20 -5.36 4.87
CA THR A 170 13.78 -6.43 4.06
C THR A 170 13.14 -6.49 2.67
N ILE A 171 11.82 -6.34 2.58
CA ILE A 171 11.11 -6.35 1.29
C ILE A 171 11.48 -5.13 0.44
N ILE A 172 11.61 -3.94 1.05
CA ILE A 172 12.09 -2.74 0.35
C ILE A 172 13.52 -2.94 -0.18
N GLN A 173 14.41 -3.57 0.60
CA GLN A 173 15.77 -3.91 0.16
C GLN A 173 15.77 -4.87 -1.02
N MET A 174 14.96 -5.94 -0.94
CA MET A 174 14.83 -6.93 -2.01
C MET A 174 14.37 -6.30 -3.32
N GLU A 175 13.39 -5.37 -3.27
CA GLU A 175 12.86 -4.70 -4.46
C GLU A 175 13.93 -3.87 -5.19
N PHE A 176 14.76 -3.11 -4.47
CA PHE A 176 15.73 -2.20 -5.10
C PHE A 176 17.12 -2.78 -5.32
N LYS A 177 17.51 -3.82 -4.58
CA LYS A 177 18.87 -4.35 -4.59
C LYS A 177 19.00 -5.81 -4.98
N GLY A 178 17.87 -6.50 -5.23
CA GLY A 178 17.90 -7.93 -5.50
C GLY A 178 18.52 -8.77 -4.37
N GLY A 179 18.60 -8.22 -3.15
CA GLY A 179 19.18 -8.87 -1.96
C GLY A 179 20.64 -8.53 -1.62
N GLU A 180 21.29 -7.54 -2.25
CA GLU A 180 22.59 -7.07 -1.79
C GLU A 180 22.45 -6.13 -0.59
N ASP A 181 22.96 -6.54 0.58
CA ASP A 181 22.88 -5.80 1.84
C ASP A 181 23.54 -4.40 1.76
N LEU A 182 22.95 -3.41 2.42
CA LEU A 182 23.45 -2.02 2.49
C LEU A 182 24.49 -1.78 3.59
N LEU A 183 25.04 -2.84 4.20
CA LEU A 183 26.16 -2.68 5.12
C LEU A 183 27.38 -2.23 4.32
N SER A 184 27.52 -0.90 4.25
CA SER A 184 28.75 -0.23 3.90
C SER A 184 29.78 -0.55 4.99
N ASP A 185 30.90 -1.17 4.60
CA ASP A 185 32.10 -1.24 5.44
C ASP A 185 32.54 0.15 5.97
#